data_AF-A0A5B7TIN9-F1
#
_entry.id   AF-A0A5B7TIN9-F1
#
_cell.length_a   1.000
_cell.length_b   1.000
_cell.length_c   1.000
_cell.angle_alpha   90.00
_cell.angle_beta   90.00
_cell.angle_gamma   90.00
#
_symmetry.space_group_name_H-M   'P 1'
#
loop_
_entity.id
_entity.type
_entity.pdbx_description
1 polymer ?
#
loop_
_entity_poly.entity_id
_entity_poly.type
_entity_poly.pdbx_seq_one_letter_code
_entity_poly.pdbx_strand_id
1 'polypeptide(L)'
;MIHFIVYGFIYFIWSFFNLGDNLKNFKAFLIFIVFLFSFLSLLYLSFIALRIQRYSFSNSVYNINFILYSKTKSYKINSALKYAKDKMDKSYCLLTVLNSDKDEEIESEILSKIRYYDNYIVLEFNESSILDKDTILISVDKENVKELQRAQKLKKNLLDKKVNILNNMVNKKAYSVIKLEISKNNNLGETEDILLKALYSLIE
;
A
#
# COMPACT_ATOMS: atom_id res chain seq x y z
N MET A 1 12.23 10.10 25.58
CA MET A 1 11.56 11.41 25.38
C MET A 1 10.08 11.38 25.76
N ILE A 2 9.26 10.47 25.20
CA ILE A 2 7.82 10.35 25.53
C ILE A 2 7.58 10.02 27.03
N HIS A 3 8.35 9.10 27.62
CA HIS A 3 8.23 8.81 29.05
C HIS A 3 8.52 10.01 29.95
N PHE A 4 9.48 10.87 29.57
CA PHE A 4 9.82 12.06 30.35
C PHE A 4 8.67 13.08 30.38
N ILE A 5 7.95 13.19 29.26
CA ILE A 5 6.78 14.08 29.13
C ILE A 5 5.61 13.54 29.97
N VAL A 6 5.37 12.22 29.95
CA VAL A 6 4.27 11.60 30.69
C VAL A 6 4.50 11.66 32.20
N TYR A 7 5.71 11.36 32.68
CA TYR A 7 6.03 11.46 34.11
C TYR A 7 6.05 12.91 34.60
N GLY A 8 6.52 13.86 33.77
CA GLY A 8 6.43 15.29 34.05
C GLY A 8 4.97 15.77 34.16
N PHE A 9 4.08 15.27 33.31
CA PHE A 9 2.65 15.59 33.32
C PHE A 9 1.95 15.06 34.57
N ILE A 10 2.24 13.82 34.98
CA ILE A 10 1.66 13.20 36.18
C ILE A 10 2.15 13.93 37.45
N TYR A 11 3.45 14.23 37.53
CA TYR A 11 4.02 14.96 38.68
C TYR A 11 3.49 16.39 38.79
N PHE A 12 3.32 17.08 37.65
CA PHE A 12 2.75 18.43 37.61
C PHE A 12 1.28 18.45 38.05
N ILE A 13 0.47 17.51 37.58
CA ILE A 13 -0.93 17.35 38.02
C ILE A 13 -0.99 17.07 39.52
N TRP A 14 -0.17 16.15 40.02
CA TRP A 14 -0.13 15.80 41.44
C TRP A 14 0.31 16.99 42.32
N SER A 15 1.31 17.77 41.88
CA SER A 15 1.73 19.01 42.56
C SER A 15 0.65 20.09 42.55
N PHE A 16 -0.20 20.12 41.52
CA PHE A 16 -1.25 21.12 41.34
C PHE A 16 -2.46 20.88 42.26
N PHE A 17 -2.85 19.63 42.44
CA PHE A 17 -3.95 19.26 43.34
C PHE A 17 -3.57 19.38 44.83
N ASN A 18 -2.28 19.41 45.17
CA ASN A 18 -1.79 19.46 46.55
C ASN A 18 -1.45 20.87 47.09
N LEU A 19 -1.54 21.94 46.28
CA LEU A 19 -1.19 23.30 46.71
C LEU A 19 -2.40 24.24 46.61
N GLY A 20 -3.03 24.49 47.76
CA GLY A 20 -4.11 25.46 47.92
C GLY A 20 -3.63 26.88 47.67
N ASP A 21 -3.90 27.41 46.47
CA ASP A 21 -3.99 28.84 46.15
C ASP A 21 -4.66 29.02 44.78
N ASN A 22 -6.00 29.13 44.81
CA ASN A 22 -6.89 28.75 43.71
C ASN A 22 -6.84 29.63 42.43
N LEU A 23 -6.22 30.81 42.42
CA LEU A 23 -6.29 31.75 41.28
C LEU A 23 -4.99 31.85 40.46
N LYS A 24 -3.82 31.88 41.12
CA LYS A 24 -2.53 31.92 40.41
C LYS A 24 -2.21 30.57 39.77
N ASN A 25 -2.54 29.49 40.48
CA ASN A 25 -2.38 28.13 39.98
C ASN A 25 -3.32 27.90 38.79
N PHE A 26 -4.58 28.32 38.86
CA PHE A 26 -5.52 28.22 37.73
C PHE A 26 -5.03 28.94 36.47
N LYS A 27 -4.45 30.14 36.60
CA LYS A 27 -3.82 30.85 35.48
C LYS A 27 -2.63 30.09 34.89
N ALA A 28 -1.75 29.54 35.73
CA ALA A 28 -0.60 28.74 35.28
C ALA A 28 -1.05 27.47 34.56
N PHE A 29 -2.10 26.81 35.02
CA PHE A 29 -2.70 25.63 34.39
C PHE A 29 -3.28 25.94 33.01
N LEU A 30 -4.03 27.05 32.87
CA LEU A 30 -4.56 27.48 31.58
C LEU A 30 -3.44 27.77 30.58
N ILE A 31 -2.38 28.49 31.01
CA ILE A 31 -1.20 28.76 30.18
C ILE A 31 -0.56 27.44 29.73
N PHE A 32 -0.36 26.49 30.65
CA PHE A 32 0.22 25.19 30.33
C PHE A 32 -0.62 24.38 29.33
N ILE A 33 -1.95 24.36 29.49
CA ILE A 33 -2.87 23.72 28.54
C ILE A 33 -2.71 24.33 27.14
N VAL A 34 -2.72 25.67 27.05
CA VAL A 34 -2.56 26.36 25.77
C VAL A 34 -1.22 26.02 25.13
N PHE A 35 -0.14 25.97 25.91
CA PHE A 35 1.18 25.54 25.44
C PHE A 35 1.18 24.08 24.96
N LEU A 36 0.56 23.17 25.71
CA LEU A 36 0.49 21.75 25.36
C LEU A 36 -0.26 21.53 24.04
N PHE A 37 -1.44 22.15 23.89
CA PHE A 37 -2.21 22.05 22.66
C PHE A 37 -1.51 22.73 21.48
N SER A 38 -0.84 23.88 21.70
CA SER A 38 -0.04 24.54 20.67
C SER A 38 1.14 23.68 20.22
N PHE A 39 1.83 23.03 21.17
CA PHE A 39 2.93 22.13 20.89
C PHE A 39 2.48 20.86 20.14
N LEU A 40 1.37 20.25 20.57
CA LEU A 40 0.76 19.11 19.88
C LEU A 40 0.31 19.49 18.47
N SER A 41 -0.27 20.68 18.29
CA SER A 41 -0.65 21.22 16.98
C SER A 41 0.57 21.41 16.08
N LEU A 42 1.66 21.98 16.58
CA LEU A 42 2.91 22.12 15.84
C LEU A 42 3.53 20.77 15.45
N LEU A 43 3.52 19.78 16.35
CA LEU A 43 3.98 18.42 16.03
C LEU A 43 3.11 17.78 14.95
N TYR A 44 1.79 17.95 15.03
CA TYR A 44 0.86 17.44 14.03
C TYR A 44 1.07 18.12 12.67
N LEU A 45 1.23 19.44 12.65
CA LEU A 45 1.54 20.20 11.44
C LEU A 45 2.89 19.78 10.85
N SER A 46 3.90 19.56 11.69
CA SER A 46 5.23 19.10 11.24
C SER A 46 5.17 17.70 10.66
N PHE A 47 4.36 16.80 11.24
CA PHE A 47 4.13 15.47 10.70
C PHE A 47 3.44 15.52 9.32
N ILE A 48 2.42 16.37 9.16
CA ILE A 48 1.78 16.60 7.86
C ILE A 48 2.77 17.23 6.88
N ALA A 49 3.53 18.23 7.30
CA ALA A 49 4.51 18.91 6.46
C ALA A 49 5.59 17.94 5.98
N LEU A 50 6.09 17.04 6.83
CA LEU A 50 7.01 15.96 6.43
C LEU A 50 6.38 15.01 5.42
N ARG A 51 5.08 14.69 5.58
CA ARG A 51 4.35 13.87 4.62
C ARG A 51 4.17 14.58 3.27
N ILE A 52 3.85 15.87 3.28
CA ILE A 52 3.73 16.70 2.06
C ILE A 52 5.10 16.93 1.42
N GLN A 53 6.15 17.08 2.21
CA GLN A 53 7.52 17.21 1.72
C GLN A 53 7.99 15.92 1.05
N ARG A 54 7.66 14.74 1.62
CA ARG A 54 7.85 13.46 0.94
C ARG A 54 7.04 13.37 -0.35
N TYR A 55 5.81 13.90 -0.36
CA TYR A 55 4.99 13.97 -1.57
C TYR A 55 5.59 14.89 -2.65
N SER A 56 6.13 16.04 -2.26
CA SER A 56 6.56 17.09 -3.19
C SER A 56 8.04 16.99 -3.59
N PHE A 57 8.85 16.35 -2.76
CA PHE A 57 10.30 16.21 -2.91
C PHE A 57 10.80 14.77 -2.78
N SER A 58 9.93 13.75 -2.86
CA SER A 58 10.44 12.40 -3.12
C SER A 58 11.10 12.40 -4.49
N ASN A 59 12.42 12.56 -4.46
CA ASN A 59 13.34 12.15 -5.50
C ASN A 59 13.32 10.62 -5.69
N SER A 60 12.17 9.96 -5.54
CA SER A 60 12.05 8.62 -6.07
C SER A 60 12.07 8.79 -7.58
N VAL A 61 13.19 8.37 -8.18
CA VAL A 61 13.33 8.06 -9.61
C VAL A 61 12.11 7.26 -10.12
N TYR A 62 11.37 6.62 -9.21
CA TYR A 62 10.24 5.76 -9.46
C TYR A 62 8.89 6.45 -9.16
N ASN A 63 8.06 6.65 -10.19
CA ASN A 63 6.74 7.28 -10.06
C ASN A 63 5.69 6.36 -9.42
N ILE A 64 5.89 5.03 -9.49
CA ILE A 64 4.95 4.00 -9.03
C ILE A 64 5.73 2.83 -8.42
N ASN A 65 5.31 2.35 -7.24
CA ASN A 65 5.86 1.13 -6.63
C ASN A 65 4.89 -0.05 -6.84
N PHE A 66 5.38 -1.17 -7.36
CA PHE A 66 4.61 -2.40 -7.49
C PHE A 66 4.98 -3.38 -6.38
N ILE A 67 3.95 -3.95 -5.73
CA ILE A 67 4.11 -5.09 -4.83
C ILE A 67 3.40 -6.27 -5.47
N LEU A 68 4.17 -7.25 -5.92
CA LEU A 68 3.68 -8.46 -6.55
C LEU A 68 3.75 -9.62 -5.57
N TYR A 69 2.69 -10.42 -5.52
CA TYR A 69 2.69 -11.70 -4.83
C TYR A 69 1.72 -12.66 -5.52
N SER A 70 1.86 -13.94 -5.20
CA SER A 70 0.95 -15.01 -5.62
C SER A 70 0.54 -15.81 -4.40
N LYS A 71 -0.70 -16.28 -4.39
CA LYS A 71 -1.15 -17.32 -3.45
C LYS A 71 -1.01 -18.72 -4.03
N THR A 72 -0.79 -18.81 -5.33
CA THR A 72 -0.65 -20.08 -6.05
C THR A 72 0.79 -20.54 -5.97
N LYS A 73 1.01 -21.74 -5.39
CA LYS A 73 2.31 -22.43 -5.45
C LYS A 73 2.54 -23.00 -6.85
N SER A 74 2.96 -22.14 -7.77
CA SER A 74 3.31 -22.51 -9.15
C SER A 74 4.71 -22.03 -9.48
N TYR A 75 5.56 -22.96 -9.93
CA TYR A 75 6.88 -22.62 -10.48
C TYR A 75 6.76 -21.60 -11.62
N LYS A 76 5.72 -21.72 -12.44
CA LYS A 76 5.45 -20.84 -13.57
C LYS A 76 5.18 -19.41 -13.11
N ILE A 77 4.29 -19.24 -12.12
CA ILE A 77 4.00 -17.92 -11.54
C ILE A 77 5.23 -17.32 -10.86
N ASN A 78 5.92 -18.09 -10.01
CA ASN A 78 7.08 -17.58 -9.30
C ASN A 78 8.21 -17.17 -10.24
N SER A 79 8.39 -17.90 -11.35
CA SER A 79 9.35 -17.54 -12.40
C SER A 79 8.92 -16.27 -13.13
N ALA A 80 7.63 -16.14 -13.48
CA ALA A 80 7.11 -14.94 -14.11
C ALA A 80 7.23 -13.69 -13.24
N LEU A 81 6.96 -13.80 -11.94
CA LEU A 81 7.13 -12.69 -10.98
C LEU A 81 8.59 -12.22 -10.92
N LYS A 82 9.55 -13.15 -10.87
CA LYS A 82 10.99 -12.83 -10.91
C LYS A 82 11.38 -12.20 -12.24
N TYR A 83 10.96 -12.79 -13.35
CA TYR A 83 11.21 -12.26 -14.69
C TYR A 83 10.68 -10.84 -14.86
N ALA A 84 9.46 -10.56 -14.38
CA ALA A 84 8.88 -9.23 -14.40
C ALA A 84 9.72 -8.23 -13.59
N LYS A 85 10.20 -8.62 -12.41
CA LYS A 85 11.11 -7.78 -11.61
C LYS A 85 12.37 -7.43 -12.40
N ASP A 86 13.06 -8.44 -12.95
CA ASP A 86 14.32 -8.26 -13.66
C ASP A 86 14.18 -7.39 -14.92
N LYS A 87 13.01 -7.43 -15.57
CA LYS A 87 12.73 -6.62 -16.77
C LYS A 87 12.28 -5.19 -16.47
N MET A 88 11.62 -4.97 -15.34
CA MET A 88 11.02 -3.68 -14.97
C MET A 88 12.00 -2.73 -14.26
N ASP A 89 13.13 -3.23 -13.76
CA ASP A 89 14.18 -2.43 -13.12
C ASP A 89 14.78 -1.34 -14.04
N LYS A 90 14.45 -1.34 -15.34
CA LYS A 90 14.85 -0.32 -16.32
C LYS A 90 13.81 0.80 -16.55
N SER A 91 12.62 0.71 -15.97
CA SER A 91 11.42 1.45 -16.42
C SER A 91 10.86 2.45 -15.41
N TYR A 92 11.70 3.05 -14.56
CA TYR A 92 11.27 4.02 -13.55
C TYR A 92 10.16 3.49 -12.59
N CYS A 93 10.22 2.20 -12.22
CA CYS A 93 9.36 1.62 -11.18
C CYS A 93 10.17 0.73 -10.24
N LEU A 94 9.85 0.76 -8.93
CA LEU A 94 10.38 -0.21 -7.98
C LEU A 94 9.42 -1.40 -7.90
N LEU A 95 9.92 -2.60 -8.15
CA LEU A 95 9.11 -3.81 -8.12
C LEU A 95 9.57 -4.74 -6.98
N THR A 96 8.69 -4.91 -5.99
CA THR A 96 8.90 -5.86 -4.90
C THR A 96 8.12 -7.14 -5.19
N VAL A 97 8.80 -8.29 -5.20
CA VAL A 97 8.17 -9.61 -5.23
C VAL A 97 8.19 -10.19 -3.82
N LEU A 98 7.03 -10.60 -3.31
CA LEU A 98 6.90 -11.29 -2.03
C LEU A 98 6.63 -12.78 -2.29
N ASN A 99 7.41 -13.62 -1.61
CA ASN A 99 7.27 -15.07 -1.66
C ASN A 99 7.07 -15.57 -0.23
N SER A 100 5.82 -15.83 0.16
CA SER A 100 5.51 -16.60 1.37
C SER A 100 4.32 -17.51 1.10
N ASP A 101 4.27 -18.61 1.84
CA ASP A 101 3.17 -19.57 1.79
C ASP A 101 2.04 -19.20 2.75
N LYS A 102 2.24 -18.22 3.62
CA LYS A 102 1.27 -17.81 4.65
C LYS A 102 0.70 -16.44 4.34
N ASP A 103 -0.63 -16.38 4.24
CA ASP A 103 -1.36 -15.15 3.98
C ASP A 103 -1.04 -14.03 5.01
N GLU A 104 -0.89 -14.38 6.29
CA GLU A 104 -0.56 -13.44 7.36
C GLU A 104 0.84 -12.83 7.20
N GLU A 105 1.82 -13.64 6.77
CA GLU A 105 3.19 -13.17 6.53
C GLU A 105 3.19 -12.20 5.34
N ILE A 106 2.56 -12.57 4.22
CA ILE A 106 2.41 -11.69 3.04
C ILE A 106 1.74 -10.38 3.45
N GLU A 107 0.64 -10.44 4.20
CA GLU A 107 -0.08 -9.25 4.65
C GLU A 107 0.77 -8.34 5.52
N SER A 108 1.49 -8.92 6.50
CA SER A 108 2.40 -8.16 7.35
C SER A 108 3.52 -7.47 6.56
N GLU A 109 4.08 -8.16 5.56
CA GLU A 109 5.12 -7.62 4.69
C GLU A 109 4.59 -6.49 3.80
N ILE A 110 3.40 -6.66 3.19
CA ILE A 110 2.74 -5.61 2.41
C ILE A 110 2.52 -4.38 3.30
N LEU A 111 1.93 -4.55 4.48
CA LEU A 111 1.67 -3.46 5.42
C LEU A 111 2.96 -2.76 5.85
N SER A 112 4.05 -3.50 6.06
CA SER A 112 5.35 -2.92 6.38
C SER A 112 5.90 -2.05 5.25
N LYS A 113 5.71 -2.46 3.99
CA LYS A 113 6.23 -1.78 2.81
C LYS A 113 5.41 -0.56 2.42
N ILE A 114 4.08 -0.68 2.39
CA ILE A 114 3.20 0.43 2.00
C ILE A 114 3.29 1.62 2.97
N ARG A 115 3.70 1.41 4.22
CA ARG A 115 3.96 2.51 5.18
C ARG A 115 5.03 3.49 4.69
N TYR A 116 5.93 3.04 3.81
CA TYR A 116 7.01 3.85 3.25
C TYR A 116 6.75 4.28 1.81
N TYR A 117 5.72 3.74 1.14
CA TYR A 117 5.41 4.04 -0.25
C TYR A 117 4.19 4.95 -0.37
N ASP A 118 4.38 6.16 -0.88
CA ASP A 118 3.29 7.12 -1.07
C ASP A 118 2.41 6.77 -2.29
N ASN A 119 2.99 6.19 -3.34
CA ASN A 119 2.26 5.66 -4.49
C ASN A 119 2.62 4.19 -4.73
N TYR A 120 1.62 3.32 -4.59
CA TYR A 120 1.80 1.89 -4.78
C TYR A 120 0.61 1.22 -5.49
N ILE A 121 0.90 0.08 -6.10
CA ILE A 121 -0.07 -0.85 -6.67
C ILE A 121 0.28 -2.25 -6.15
N VAL A 122 -0.66 -2.86 -5.42
CA VAL A 122 -0.54 -4.25 -5.02
C VAL A 122 -1.25 -5.12 -6.05
N LEU A 123 -0.52 -6.09 -6.62
CA LEU A 123 -1.05 -7.05 -7.57
C LEU A 123 -0.88 -8.46 -7.01
N GLU A 124 -2.02 -9.16 -6.92
CA GLU A 124 -2.05 -10.60 -6.64
C GLU A 124 -2.17 -11.33 -7.97
N PHE A 125 -1.14 -12.07 -8.38
CA PHE A 125 -1.10 -12.76 -9.66
C PHE A 125 -1.21 -14.28 -9.45
N ASN A 126 -2.29 -14.89 -9.92
CA ASN A 126 -2.61 -16.29 -9.68
C ASN A 126 -2.95 -17.04 -10.97
N GLU A 127 -2.86 -18.37 -10.90
CA GLU A 127 -3.47 -19.24 -11.90
C GLU A 127 -4.86 -19.68 -11.42
N SER A 128 -5.83 -19.68 -12.32
CA SER A 128 -7.15 -20.25 -12.03
C SER A 128 -7.60 -21.20 -13.13
N SER A 129 -8.70 -21.91 -12.87
CA SER A 129 -9.23 -22.95 -13.74
C SER A 129 -9.98 -22.39 -14.96
N ILE A 130 -9.57 -21.22 -15.47
CA ILE A 130 -10.11 -20.61 -16.69
C ILE A 130 -9.80 -21.55 -17.86
N LEU A 131 -10.83 -21.97 -18.59
CA LEU A 131 -10.70 -22.90 -19.72
C LEU A 131 -9.95 -22.25 -20.90
N ASP A 132 -10.26 -20.99 -21.19
CA ASP A 132 -9.69 -20.23 -22.29
C ASP A 132 -8.37 -19.55 -21.90
N LYS A 133 -7.27 -19.94 -22.57
CA LYS A 133 -5.91 -19.41 -22.32
C LYS A 133 -5.76 -17.92 -22.65
N ASP A 134 -6.65 -17.40 -23.47
CA ASP A 134 -6.64 -15.99 -23.89
C ASP A 134 -7.51 -15.11 -22.97
N THR A 135 -8.17 -15.71 -21.97
CA THR A 135 -8.96 -14.98 -20.98
C THR A 135 -8.13 -14.63 -19.75
N ILE A 136 -8.24 -13.36 -19.32
CA ILE A 136 -7.68 -12.85 -18.07
C ILE A 136 -8.83 -12.36 -17.20
N LEU A 137 -8.89 -12.79 -15.94
CA LEU A 137 -9.86 -12.28 -14.97
C LEU A 137 -9.18 -11.25 -14.07
N ILE A 138 -9.80 -10.08 -13.94
CA ILE A 138 -9.36 -9.03 -13.02
C ILE A 138 -10.43 -8.90 -11.94
N SER A 139 -10.09 -9.19 -10.68
CA SER A 139 -11.00 -8.94 -9.56
C SER A 139 -10.56 -7.69 -8.79
N VAL A 140 -11.51 -6.79 -8.55
CA VAL A 140 -11.30 -5.55 -7.81
C VAL A 140 -12.41 -5.33 -6.81
N ASP A 141 -12.13 -4.53 -5.79
CA ASP A 141 -13.16 -4.11 -4.84
C ASP A 141 -14.19 -3.21 -5.54
N LYS A 142 -15.46 -3.53 -5.36
CA LYS A 142 -16.59 -2.76 -5.91
C LYS A 142 -16.59 -1.31 -5.40
N GLU A 143 -16.15 -1.09 -4.16
CA GLU A 143 -16.18 0.23 -3.53
C GLU A 143 -14.93 1.06 -3.87
N ASN A 144 -13.89 0.44 -4.44
CA ASN A 144 -12.63 1.12 -4.73
C ASN A 144 -12.57 1.64 -6.17
N VAL A 145 -13.01 2.89 -6.35
CA VAL A 145 -13.01 3.58 -7.66
C VAL A 145 -11.63 3.61 -8.32
N LYS A 146 -10.54 3.73 -7.54
CA LYS A 146 -9.17 3.76 -8.09
C LYS A 146 -8.75 2.40 -8.65
N GLU A 147 -9.10 1.30 -7.98
CA GLU A 147 -8.85 -0.04 -8.50
C GLU A 147 -9.65 -0.30 -9.78
N LEU A 148 -10.92 0.13 -9.80
CA LEU A 148 -11.76 -0.01 -10.98
C LEU A 148 -11.18 0.73 -12.19
N GLN A 149 -10.70 1.96 -12.01
CA GLN A 149 -10.03 2.72 -13.07
C GLN A 149 -8.78 2.01 -13.60
N ARG A 150 -7.96 1.45 -12.69
CA ARG A 150 -6.77 0.66 -13.07
C ARG A 150 -7.16 -0.62 -13.80
N ALA A 151 -8.20 -1.32 -13.38
CA ALA A 151 -8.71 -2.51 -14.07
C ALA A 151 -9.26 -2.19 -15.48
N GLN A 152 -9.94 -1.06 -15.63
CA GLN A 152 -10.38 -0.58 -16.94
C GLN A 152 -9.20 -0.23 -17.86
N LYS A 153 -8.14 0.37 -17.31
CA LYS A 153 -6.89 0.65 -18.03
C LYS A 153 -6.24 -0.64 -18.54
N LEU A 154 -6.12 -1.66 -17.68
CA LEU A 154 -5.66 -3.00 -18.06
C LEU A 154 -6.50 -3.60 -19.19
N LYS A 155 -7.83 -3.55 -19.06
CA LYS A 155 -8.77 -4.05 -20.09
C LYS A 155 -8.60 -3.34 -21.43
N LYS A 156 -8.29 -2.05 -21.44
CA LYS A 156 -8.10 -1.27 -22.66
C LYS A 156 -6.77 -1.58 -23.35
N ASN A 157 -5.72 -1.86 -22.58
CA ASN A 157 -4.36 -2.00 -23.12
C ASN A 157 -3.99 -3.47 -23.45
N LEU A 158 -4.66 -4.45 -22.83
CA LEU A 158 -4.50 -5.89 -23.13
C LEU A 158 -5.45 -6.35 -24.26
N LEU A 159 -5.38 -5.71 -25.42
CA LEU A 159 -6.33 -5.91 -26.54
C LEU A 159 -6.26 -7.31 -27.19
N ASP A 160 -5.13 -7.98 -27.07
CA ASP A 160 -4.90 -9.35 -27.57
C ASP A 160 -5.49 -10.43 -26.66
N LYS A 161 -6.05 -10.04 -25.50
CA LYS A 161 -6.61 -10.94 -24.50
C LYS A 161 -8.04 -10.56 -24.13
N LYS A 162 -8.86 -11.56 -23.83
CA LYS A 162 -10.22 -11.37 -23.33
C LYS A 162 -10.16 -11.03 -21.84
N VAL A 163 -10.20 -9.74 -21.52
CA VAL A 163 -10.16 -9.26 -20.14
C VAL A 163 -11.57 -9.10 -19.57
N ASN A 164 -11.90 -9.91 -18.56
CA ASN A 164 -13.15 -9.79 -17.80
C ASN A 164 -12.86 -9.18 -16.43
N ILE A 165 -13.64 -8.15 -16.04
CA ILE A 165 -13.50 -7.50 -14.75
C ILE A 165 -14.63 -7.98 -13.84
N LEU A 166 -14.27 -8.54 -12.69
CA LEU A 166 -15.17 -9.01 -11.64
C LEU A 166 -15.22 -7.96 -10.51
N ASN A 167 -16.30 -7.19 -10.47
CA ASN A 167 -16.54 -6.13 -9.48
C ASN A 167 -17.40 -6.61 -8.30
N ASN A 168 -17.15 -7.82 -7.82
CA ASN A 168 -17.92 -8.46 -6.75
C ASN A 168 -17.04 -8.85 -5.56
N MET A 169 -15.75 -8.49 -5.59
CA MET A 169 -14.88 -8.78 -4.47
C MET A 169 -15.16 -7.79 -3.34
N VAL A 170 -15.44 -8.31 -2.14
CA VAL A 170 -15.40 -7.53 -0.91
C VAL A 170 -13.98 -7.67 -0.36
N ASN A 171 -13.17 -6.64 -0.49
CA ASN A 171 -11.81 -6.69 0.01
C ASN A 171 -11.79 -6.44 1.51
N LYS A 172 -11.50 -7.47 2.29
CA LYS A 172 -11.38 -7.36 3.76
C LYS A 172 -10.01 -6.83 4.22
N LYS A 173 -9.09 -6.57 3.29
CA LYS A 173 -7.71 -6.17 3.58
C LYS A 173 -7.64 -4.68 3.87
N ALA A 174 -6.67 -4.28 4.70
CA ALA A 174 -6.42 -2.87 5.00
C ALA A 174 -5.75 -2.08 3.85
N TYR A 175 -5.56 -2.71 2.68
CA TYR A 175 -4.94 -2.12 1.51
C TYR A 175 -5.69 -2.52 0.23
N SER A 176 -5.57 -1.65 -0.76
CA SER A 176 -6.09 -1.87 -2.11
C SER A 176 -5.29 -2.94 -2.85
N VAL A 177 -5.97 -3.90 -3.50
CA VAL A 177 -5.33 -4.98 -4.26
C VAL A 177 -6.11 -5.29 -5.53
N ILE A 178 -5.40 -5.41 -6.64
CA ILE A 178 -5.95 -5.88 -7.91
C ILE A 178 -5.55 -7.34 -8.05
N LYS A 179 -6.52 -8.25 -8.16
CA LYS A 179 -6.24 -9.66 -8.42
C LYS A 179 -6.29 -9.94 -9.91
N LEU A 180 -5.24 -10.56 -10.42
CA LEU A 180 -5.11 -11.00 -11.79
C LEU A 180 -5.04 -12.52 -11.81
N GLU A 181 -6.00 -13.13 -12.48
CA GLU A 181 -6.04 -14.57 -12.69
C GLU A 181 -5.90 -14.90 -14.17
N ILE A 182 -4.98 -15.82 -14.46
CA ILE A 182 -4.74 -16.35 -15.79
C ILE A 182 -5.06 -17.84 -15.85
N SER A 183 -5.26 -18.37 -17.05
CA SER A 183 -5.48 -19.81 -17.21
C SER A 183 -4.25 -20.62 -16.82
N LYS A 184 -4.48 -21.73 -16.11
CA LYS A 184 -3.47 -22.76 -15.86
C LYS A 184 -2.87 -23.33 -17.14
N ASN A 185 -3.60 -23.28 -18.26
CA ASN A 185 -3.18 -23.82 -19.56
C ASN A 185 -2.10 -22.98 -20.25
N ASN A 186 -1.82 -21.78 -19.78
CA ASN A 186 -0.77 -20.93 -20.35
C ASN A 186 0.61 -21.54 -20.10
N ASN A 187 1.52 -21.40 -21.05
CA ASN A 187 2.92 -21.74 -20.82
C ASN A 187 3.65 -20.63 -20.04
N LEU A 188 4.91 -20.86 -19.67
CA LEU A 188 5.69 -19.89 -18.91
C LEU A 188 5.90 -18.57 -19.66
N GLY A 189 6.28 -18.62 -20.94
CA GLY A 189 6.52 -17.41 -21.74
C GLY A 189 5.25 -16.58 -21.93
N GLU A 190 4.10 -17.22 -22.12
CA GLU A 190 2.79 -16.56 -22.17
C GLU A 190 2.44 -15.90 -20.83
N THR A 191 2.77 -16.56 -19.71
CA THR A 191 2.53 -16.04 -18.36
C THR A 191 3.40 -14.82 -18.07
N GLU A 192 4.67 -14.88 -18.46
CA GLU A 192 5.65 -13.79 -18.38
C GLU A 192 5.20 -12.58 -19.21
N ASP A 193 4.78 -12.80 -20.45
CA ASP A 193 4.30 -11.76 -21.36
C ASP A 193 3.05 -11.06 -20.83
N ILE A 194 2.06 -11.83 -20.33
CA ILE A 194 0.84 -11.28 -19.74
C ILE A 194 1.16 -10.39 -18.54
N LEU A 195 2.00 -10.86 -17.62
CA LEU A 195 2.35 -10.10 -16.43
C LEU A 195 3.08 -8.81 -16.79
N LEU A 196 4.05 -8.87 -17.71
CA LEU A 196 4.75 -7.68 -18.18
C LEU A 196 3.83 -6.68 -18.85
N LYS A 197 2.98 -7.12 -19.78
CA LYS A 197 2.01 -6.23 -20.45
C LYS A 197 1.07 -5.59 -19.44
N ALA A 198 0.60 -6.34 -18.44
CA ALA A 198 -0.24 -5.81 -17.38
C ALA A 198 0.48 -4.72 -16.56
N LEU A 199 1.76 -4.93 -16.23
CA LEU A 199 2.56 -3.95 -15.51
C LEU A 199 2.79 -2.67 -16.33
N TYR A 200 3.23 -2.79 -17.59
CA TYR A 200 3.42 -1.63 -18.47
C TYR A 200 2.12 -0.85 -18.66
N SER A 201 1.00 -1.54 -18.83
CA SER A 201 -0.33 -0.93 -18.96
C SER A 201 -0.74 -0.09 -17.74
N LEU A 202 -0.22 -0.41 -16.55
CA LEU A 202 -0.52 0.34 -15.33
C LEU A 202 0.37 1.58 -15.18
N ILE A 203 1.54 1.59 -15.83
CA ILE A 203 2.49 2.71 -15.81
C ILE A 203 2.07 3.81 -16.79
N GLU A 204 1.72 3.45 -18.03
CA GLU A 204 1.39 4.38 -19.14
C GLU A 204 0.00 5.01 -19.00
#